data_AF-A0A933CSP7-F1
#
_entry.id   AF-A0A933CSP7-F1
#
_cell.length_a   1.000
_cell.length_b   1.000
_cell.length_c   1.000
_cell.angle_alpha   90.00
_cell.angle_beta   90.00
_cell.angle_gamma   90.00
#
_symmetry.space_group_name_H-M   'P 1'
#
loop_
_entity.id
_entity.type
_entity.pdbx_description
1 polymer ?
#
loop_
_entity_poly.entity_id
_entity_poly.type
_entity_poly.pdbx_seq_one_letter_code
_entity_poly.pdbx_strand_id
1 'polypeptide(L)'
;MGDRTDFLGRVIELLTEQGIGYCVLGGQGVNAYVEPVVSLDLDIVIAVDQLPKAVRLLGQEFRIERFPHSVNVSAAGSDLRIQIQTDPRYEAFLARATERDILGLK
;
A
#
# COMPACT_ATOMS: atom_id res chain seq x y z
N MET A 1 8.98 -15.12 7.92
CA MET A 1 8.13 -15.25 9.12
C MET A 1 6.90 -14.42 8.80
N GLY A 2 5.81 -15.09 8.46
CA GLY A 2 4.72 -14.53 7.64
C GLY A 2 3.67 -13.77 8.44
N ASP A 3 3.07 -12.79 7.79
CA ASP A 3 1.86 -12.09 8.19
C ASP A 3 0.77 -13.09 8.61
N ARG A 4 0.58 -13.27 9.93
CA ARG A 4 -0.45 -14.17 10.49
C ARG A 4 -1.85 -13.53 10.50
N THR A 5 -1.93 -12.26 10.11
CA THR A 5 -3.13 -11.42 10.23
C THR A 5 -3.78 -11.11 8.89
N ASP A 6 -3.19 -11.61 7.80
CA ASP A 6 -3.56 -11.27 6.42
C ASP A 6 -3.72 -9.74 6.23
N PHE A 7 -2.79 -8.99 6.84
CA PHE A 7 -2.80 -7.54 6.85
C PHE A 7 -2.75 -6.98 5.43
N LEU A 8 -1.90 -7.54 4.56
CA LEU A 8 -1.80 -7.09 3.19
C LEU A 8 -3.09 -7.35 2.39
N GLY A 9 -3.63 -8.56 2.50
CA GLY A 9 -4.87 -8.95 1.81
C GLY A 9 -6.03 -8.03 2.19
N ARG A 10 -6.22 -7.79 3.49
CA ARG A 10 -7.26 -6.89 3.99
C ARG A 10 -7.11 -5.44 3.55
N VAL A 11 -5.88 -4.93 3.44
CA VAL A 11 -5.66 -3.57 2.93
C VAL A 11 -6.04 -3.49 1.45
N ILE A 12 -5.62 -4.46 0.64
CA ILE A 12 -5.96 -4.52 -0.80
C ILE A 12 -7.47 -4.63 -0.99
N GLU A 13 -8.13 -5.51 -0.23
CA GLU A 13 -9.58 -5.69 -0.25
C GLU A 13 -10.30 -4.39 0.07
N LEU A 14 -9.94 -3.73 1.18
CA LEU A 14 -10.53 -2.46 1.60
C LEU A 14 -10.36 -1.36 0.54
N LEU A 15 -9.18 -1.24 -0.09
CA LEU A 15 -8.95 -0.24 -1.13
C LEU A 15 -9.79 -0.55 -2.38
N THR A 16 -9.85 -1.82 -2.78
CA THR A 16 -10.56 -2.28 -3.98
C THR A 16 -12.06 -2.12 -3.84
N GLU A 17 -12.66 -2.59 -2.74
CA GLU A 17 -14.09 -2.46 -2.47
C GLU A 17 -14.56 -1.01 -2.43
N GLN A 18 -13.67 -0.09 -2.02
CA GLN A 18 -13.96 1.33 -1.89
C GLN A 18 -13.64 2.14 -3.14
N GLY A 19 -13.19 1.47 -4.21
CA GLY A 19 -12.83 2.07 -5.50
C GLY A 19 -11.65 3.04 -5.38
N ILE A 20 -10.72 2.78 -4.46
CA ILE A 20 -9.55 3.63 -4.22
C ILE A 20 -8.42 3.14 -5.12
N GLY A 21 -8.03 3.97 -6.08
CA GLY A 21 -6.89 3.68 -6.95
C GLY A 21 -5.58 3.77 -6.20
N TYR A 22 -4.78 2.72 -6.29
CA TYR A 22 -3.43 2.67 -5.73
C TYR A 22 -2.43 2.07 -6.70
N CYS A 23 -1.14 2.32 -6.47
CA CYS A 23 -0.04 1.72 -7.21
C CYS A 23 1.08 1.36 -6.23
N VAL A 24 1.64 0.17 -6.37
CA VAL A 24 2.79 -0.29 -5.57
C VAL A 24 4.07 0.36 -6.10
N LEU A 25 4.90 0.89 -5.20
CA LEU A 25 6.20 1.50 -5.47
C LEU A 25 7.36 0.73 -4.81
N GLY A 26 8.60 1.14 -5.13
CA GLY A 26 9.79 0.74 -4.39
C GLY A 26 10.31 -0.67 -4.73
N GLY A 27 11.09 -1.26 -3.82
CA GLY A 27 11.72 -2.58 -4.01
C GLY A 27 10.72 -3.72 -4.31
N GLN A 28 9.47 -3.58 -3.88
CA GLN A 28 8.39 -4.53 -4.21
C GLN A 28 7.87 -4.36 -5.65
N GLY A 29 7.92 -3.15 -6.22
CA GLY A 29 7.72 -2.93 -7.64
C GLY A 29 8.86 -3.50 -8.49
N VAL A 30 10.08 -3.58 -7.94
CA VAL A 30 11.23 -4.25 -8.58
C VAL A 30 11.10 -5.78 -8.50
N ASN A 31 10.57 -6.33 -7.40
CA ASN A 31 10.27 -7.77 -7.26
C ASN A 31 9.28 -8.31 -8.32
N ALA A 32 8.49 -7.44 -8.97
CA ALA A 32 7.68 -7.85 -10.14
C ALA A 32 8.54 -8.23 -11.37
N TYR A 33 9.85 -7.92 -11.36
CA TYR A 33 10.77 -8.10 -12.47
C TYR A 33 12.08 -8.82 -12.08
N VAL A 34 12.31 -9.16 -10.80
CA VAL A 34 13.52 -9.86 -10.30
C VAL A 34 13.17 -10.88 -9.22
N GLU A 35 14.12 -11.74 -8.83
CA GLU A 35 13.93 -12.74 -7.77
C GLU A 35 13.57 -12.06 -6.43
N PRO A 36 12.52 -12.50 -5.71
CA PRO A 36 11.90 -11.69 -4.66
C PRO A 36 12.83 -11.48 -3.45
N VAL A 37 13.10 -10.22 -3.12
CA VAL A 37 13.72 -9.87 -1.84
C VAL A 37 12.61 -9.55 -0.83
N VAL A 38 12.57 -10.28 0.28
CA VAL A 38 11.58 -10.05 1.34
C VAL A 38 11.90 -8.75 2.08
N SER A 39 11.14 -7.70 1.80
CA SER A 39 11.07 -6.49 2.61
C SER A 39 9.83 -6.53 3.51
N LEU A 40 9.97 -6.07 4.75
CA LEU A 40 8.86 -5.87 5.70
C LEU A 40 8.11 -4.55 5.45
N ASP A 41 8.54 -3.76 4.47
CA ASP A 41 7.91 -2.50 4.09
C ASP A 41 7.37 -2.61 2.65
N LEU A 42 6.10 -2.23 2.46
CA LEU A 42 5.43 -2.07 1.17
C LEU A 42 5.11 -0.59 0.95
N ASP A 43 5.72 0.00 -0.07
CA ASP A 43 5.39 1.37 -0.47
C ASP A 43 4.24 1.37 -1.48
N ILE A 44 3.22 2.19 -1.24
CA ILE A 44 2.13 2.43 -2.18
C ILE A 44 1.91 3.93 -2.41
N VAL A 45 1.28 4.27 -3.53
CA VAL A 45 0.73 5.59 -3.83
C VAL A 45 -0.78 5.43 -3.91
N ILE A 46 -1.50 6.42 -3.41
CA ILE A 46 -2.96 6.54 -3.57
C ILE A 46 -3.24 7.86 -4.30
N ALA A 47 -4.32 7.89 -5.10
CA ALA A 47 -4.75 9.11 -5.77
C ALA A 47 -4.94 10.24 -4.76
N VAL A 48 -4.41 11.44 -5.06
CA VAL A 48 -4.34 12.56 -4.10
C VAL A 48 -5.72 12.98 -3.61
N ASP A 49 -6.71 12.96 -4.51
CA ASP A 49 -8.12 13.24 -4.23
C ASP A 49 -8.79 12.16 -3.34
N GLN A 50 -8.31 10.91 -3.41
CA GLN A 50 -8.83 9.79 -2.62
C GLN A 50 -8.07 9.56 -1.30
N LEU A 51 -6.87 10.14 -1.14
CA LEU A 51 -6.02 9.96 0.04
C LEU A 51 -6.73 10.26 1.37
N PRO A 52 -7.50 11.37 1.53
CA PRO A 52 -8.23 11.62 2.79
C PRO A 52 -9.28 10.55 3.11
N LYS A 53 -9.95 9.99 2.07
CA LYS A 53 -10.90 8.89 2.21
C LYS A 53 -10.18 7.61 2.62
N ALA A 54 -9.08 7.28 1.95
CA ALA A 54 -8.28 6.08 2.21
C ALA A 54 -7.74 6.04 3.64
N VAL A 55 -7.11 7.12 4.10
CA VAL A 55 -6.54 7.16 5.46
C VAL A 55 -7.63 7.06 6.53
N ARG A 56 -8.81 7.65 6.28
CA ARG A 56 -9.94 7.54 7.21
C ARG A 56 -10.43 6.09 7.33
N LEU A 57 -10.61 5.40 6.20
CA LEU A 57 -11.09 4.01 6.18
C LEU A 57 -10.06 3.06 6.79
N LEU A 58 -8.80 3.16 6.39
CA LEU A 58 -7.71 2.36 6.95
C LEU A 58 -7.57 2.58 8.46
N GLY A 59 -7.77 3.81 8.94
CA GLY A 59 -7.72 4.14 10.37
C GLY A 59 -8.89 3.58 11.19
N GLN A 60 -9.92 2.99 10.58
CA GLN A 60 -10.97 2.27 11.29
C GLN A 60 -10.51 0.87 11.72
N GLU A 61 -9.54 0.30 11.02
CA GLU A 61 -9.10 -1.09 11.20
C GLU A 61 -7.62 -1.24 11.58
N PHE A 62 -6.79 -0.25 11.24
CA PHE A 62 -5.35 -0.29 11.36
C PHE A 62 -4.80 0.93 12.08
N ARG A 63 -3.57 0.82 12.56
CA ARG A 63 -2.85 1.95 13.15
C ARG A 63 -2.33 2.85 12.05
N ILE A 64 -2.59 4.15 12.19
CA ILE A 64 -2.14 5.20 11.27
C ILE A 64 -1.11 6.09 11.95
N GLU A 65 0.02 6.32 11.28
CA GLU A 65 1.02 7.31 11.66
C GLU A 65 1.27 8.25 10.48
N ARG A 66 1.17 9.57 10.72
CA ARG A 66 1.30 10.58 9.67
C ARG A 66 2.66 11.26 9.76
N PHE A 67 3.31 11.40 8.61
CA PHE A 67 4.56 12.12 8.42
C PHE A 67 4.36 13.22 7.36
N PRO A 68 5.31 14.17 7.21
CA PRO A 68 5.15 15.27 6.26
C PRO A 68 4.90 14.84 4.80
N HIS A 69 5.42 13.68 4.38
CA HIS A 69 5.35 13.19 2.99
C HIS A 69 4.85 11.75 2.87
N SER A 70 4.42 11.14 3.98
CA SER A 70 3.93 9.77 3.98
C SER A 70 2.91 9.52 5.08
N VAL A 71 2.14 8.44 4.92
CA VAL A 71 1.28 7.87 5.94
C VAL A 71 1.62 6.40 6.09
N ASN A 72 1.98 5.99 7.30
CA ASN A 72 2.26 4.59 7.61
C ASN A 72 0.99 3.92 8.16
N VAL A 73 0.77 2.70 7.71
CA VAL A 73 -0.31 1.81 8.11
C VAL A 73 0.31 0.54 8.65
N SER A 74 -0.10 0.12 9.83
CA SER A 74 0.37 -1.12 10.47
C SER A 74 -0.73 -1.84 11.22
N ALA A 75 -0.57 -3.16 11.36
CA ALA A 75 -1.48 -4.02 12.11
C ALA A 75 -0.77 -4.68 13.29
N ALA A 76 -1.46 -4.80 14.43
CA ALA A 76 -0.94 -5.58 15.55
C ALA A 76 -0.83 -7.06 15.15
N GLY A 77 0.35 -7.67 15.38
CA GLY A 77 0.60 -9.06 14.98
C GLY A 77 1.11 -9.25 13.56
N SER A 78 1.35 -8.15 12.83
CA SER A 78 2.06 -8.15 11.55
C SER A 78 3.37 -7.38 11.67
N ASP A 79 4.46 -7.96 11.16
CA ASP A 79 5.74 -7.25 11.00
C ASP A 79 5.76 -6.39 9.72
N LEU A 80 4.74 -6.53 8.85
CA LEU A 80 4.59 -5.76 7.62
C LEU A 80 4.10 -4.34 7.93
N ARG A 81 4.66 -3.35 7.24
CA ARG A 81 4.22 -1.96 7.25
C ARG A 81 3.92 -1.49 5.84
N ILE A 82 2.82 -0.78 5.67
CA ILE A 82 2.46 -0.15 4.40
C ILE A 82 2.71 1.35 4.53
N GLN A 83 3.45 1.93 3.60
CA GLN A 83 3.74 3.34 3.56
C GLN A 83 3.09 3.97 2.32
N ILE A 84 2.14 4.86 2.55
CA ILE A 84 1.46 5.62 1.50
C ILE A 84 2.24 6.90 1.24
N GLN A 85 2.79 7.07 0.05
CA GLN A 85 3.44 8.33 -0.37
C GLN A 85 2.38 9.40 -0.67
N THR A 86 2.57 10.62 -0.15
CA THR A 86 1.62 11.73 -0.31
C THR A 86 2.10 12.84 -1.26
N ASP A 87 3.30 12.69 -1.82
CA ASP A 87 3.87 13.68 -2.73
C ASP A 87 3.08 13.71 -4.07
N PRO A 88 2.53 14.87 -4.49
CA PRO A 88 1.76 15.01 -5.73
C PRO A 88 2.50 14.53 -6.99
N ARG A 89 3.84 14.52 -6.98
CA ARG A 89 4.62 13.99 -8.11
C ARG A 89 4.27 12.56 -8.48
N TYR A 90 3.71 11.79 -7.54
CA TYR A 90 3.38 10.40 -7.75
C TYR A 90 2.04 10.18 -8.48
N GLU A 91 1.21 11.22 -8.62
CA GLU A 91 -0.07 11.15 -9.32
C GLU A 91 0.08 10.69 -10.77
N ALA A 92 1.17 11.10 -11.44
CA ALA A 92 1.48 10.68 -12.80
C ALA A 92 1.74 9.16 -12.96
N PHE A 93 2.11 8.45 -11.88
CA PHE A 93 2.31 6.99 -11.93
C PHE A 93 0.99 6.23 -11.90
N LEU A 94 -0.02 6.71 -11.17
CA LEU A 94 -1.34 6.07 -11.13
C LEU A 94 -1.97 6.02 -12.52
N ALA A 95 -1.86 7.10 -13.28
CA ALA A 95 -2.38 7.17 -14.65
C ALA A 95 -1.73 6.18 -15.63
N ARG A 96 -0.57 5.60 -15.27
CA ARG A 96 0.20 4.66 -16.11
C ARG A 96 0.33 3.28 -15.47
N ALA A 97 -0.26 3.07 -14.30
CA ALA A 97 -0.17 1.81 -13.59
C ALA A 97 -0.93 0.72 -14.34
N THR A 98 -0.39 -0.49 -14.34
CA THR A 98 -1.04 -1.68 -14.89
C THR A 98 -1.16 -2.72 -13.79
N GLU A 99 -2.27 -3.44 -13.76
CA GLU A 99 -2.47 -4.57 -12.84
C GLU A 99 -1.38 -5.63 -13.05
N ARG A 100 -0.80 -6.12 -11.94
CA ARG A 100 0.29 -7.10 -11.92
C ARG A 100 0.19 -7.94 -10.68
N ASP A 101 0.47 -9.23 -10.81
CA ASP A 101 0.61 -10.13 -9.67
C ASP A 101 1.86 -9.76 -8.85
N ILE A 102 1.65 -9.37 -7.60
CA ILE A 102 2.71 -9.07 -6.63
C ILE A 102 2.49 -9.94 -5.41
N LEU A 103 3.47 -10.78 -5.07
CA LEU A 103 3.42 -11.69 -3.90
C LEU A 103 2.20 -12.66 -3.91
N GLY A 104 1.65 -12.97 -5.09
CA GLY A 104 0.46 -13.83 -5.25
C GLY A 104 -0.87 -13.11 -5.09
N LEU A 105 -0.87 -11.77 -5.00
CA LEU A 105 -2.05 -10.90 -4.95
C LEU A 105 -2.15 -10.10 -6.25
N LYS A 106 -3.38 -9.85 -6.70
CA LYS A 106 -3.70 -9.01 -7.86
C LYS A 106 -4.24 -7.66 -7.41
#